data_AF-A0A6P7H7J3-F1
#
_entry.id   AF-A0A6P7H7J3-F1
#
_cell.length_a   1.000
_cell.length_b   1.000
_cell.length_c   1.000
_cell.angle_alpha   90.00
_cell.angle_beta   90.00
_cell.angle_gamma   90.00
#
_symmetry.space_group_name_H-M   'P 1'
#
loop_
_entity.id
_entity.type
_entity.pdbx_description
1 polymer ?
#
loop_
_entity_poly.entity_id
_entity_poly.type
_entity_poly.pdbx_seq_one_letter_code
_entity_poly.pdbx_strand_id
1 'polypeptide(L)'
;MRLAQDGSRDVTWHVRAKSLTFTFDSELWQMNSGSCQQQPKKRKMDELEEAKKELEMWKTKFEKADDMKARLLLEKLEEDDAKTKAQQEMMACIEKQEKNKKEFSQRLSIEEDKIRKLTEKKRDLLDQLRKSEAELEAKKAECTKLKQKFKIYAQIPDTAVKFTAPSKEARDGTDQPIRGVFTIRQRASVFLQGQQALITFEEDKVASQILRTPKCSVSCGDSILNVKPKRIVMDPAVKFEVHLDVSRKEVKVSNIPPSLPVERIQDRLEISFSRPSRGGGEVERVEYDKNTGTGHIIFHQTGVAESLTRRGRYQVHLDSEVNVQVRPICHYQLYRFQTFCGAPKRTILLDGIVDTEDEEDLQDLLEIHFQKPSNGGGEIESITYISSGKTLQAFFCEDNSM
;
A
#
# COMPACT_ATOMS: atom_id res chain seq x y z
N MET A 1 31.50 38.43 23.20
CA MET A 1 32.95 38.57 22.92
C MET A 1 33.07 39.23 21.54
N ARG A 2 33.58 40.47 21.48
CA ARG A 2 34.14 41.27 20.34
C ARG A 2 33.32 41.36 19.03
N LEU A 3 32.83 42.55 18.62
CA LEU A 3 33.51 43.62 17.81
C LEU A 3 33.95 43.09 16.43
N ALA A 4 33.73 43.72 15.26
CA ALA A 4 33.65 45.15 14.88
C ALA A 4 32.94 45.30 13.49
N GLN A 5 32.26 46.41 13.17
CA GLN A 5 32.67 47.54 12.27
C GLN A 5 33.24 47.08 10.90
N ASP A 6 32.81 47.56 9.74
CA ASP A 6 32.87 48.92 9.15
C ASP A 6 32.26 48.78 7.71
N GLY A 7 31.75 49.75 6.95
CA GLY A 7 31.83 51.19 7.01
C GLY A 7 30.91 51.84 5.96
N SER A 8 30.57 53.09 6.27
CA SER A 8 29.80 54.06 5.50
C SER A 8 30.52 54.55 4.26
N ARG A 9 29.81 54.75 3.14
CA ARG A 9 30.06 55.84 2.17
C ARG A 9 28.75 56.30 1.52
N ASP A 10 28.10 57.28 2.15
CA ASP A 10 27.22 58.22 1.48
C ASP A 10 28.03 59.06 0.49
N VAL A 11 27.54 59.17 -0.76
CA VAL A 11 28.07 60.12 -1.75
C VAL A 11 26.97 61.11 -2.07
N THR A 12 26.95 62.20 -1.31
CA THR A 12 26.09 63.36 -1.53
C THR A 12 26.76 64.30 -2.53
N TRP A 13 26.17 64.46 -3.71
CA TRP A 13 26.62 65.46 -4.69
C TRP A 13 26.10 66.84 -4.31
N HIS A 14 27.01 67.76 -3.96
CA HIS A 14 26.71 69.19 -3.83
C HIS A 14 27.14 69.92 -5.12
N VAL A 15 26.17 70.34 -5.92
CA VAL A 15 26.41 71.24 -7.06
C VAL A 15 26.38 72.68 -6.53
N ARG A 16 27.56 73.28 -6.40
CA ARG A 16 27.74 74.68 -5.98
C ARG A 16 27.75 75.56 -7.23
N ALA A 17 26.62 76.19 -7.54
CA ALA A 17 26.54 77.23 -8.56
C ALA A 17 27.29 78.48 -8.05
N LYS A 18 28.39 78.87 -8.71
CA LYS A 18 29.06 80.15 -8.48
C LYS A 18 28.41 81.21 -9.37
N SER A 19 27.72 82.14 -8.73
CA SER A 19 27.31 83.43 -9.30
C SER A 19 28.55 84.24 -9.67
N LEU A 20 28.61 84.78 -10.89
CA LEU A 20 29.57 85.80 -11.31
C LEU A 20 28.87 87.17 -11.20
N THR A 21 29.29 87.97 -10.22
CA THR A 21 28.99 89.41 -10.14
C THR A 21 30.23 90.18 -10.56
N PHE A 22 30.09 91.03 -11.57
CA PHE A 22 31.10 92.00 -11.98
C PHE A 22 31.03 93.23 -11.08
N THR A 23 32.12 93.54 -10.39
CA THR A 23 32.36 94.83 -9.72
C THR A 23 33.49 95.55 -10.45
N PHE A 24 33.23 96.78 -10.88
CA PHE A 24 34.18 97.65 -11.56
C PHE A 24 34.58 98.74 -10.56
N ASP A 25 35.79 98.63 -10.01
CA ASP A 25 36.42 99.66 -9.16
C ASP A 25 37.53 100.34 -9.95
N SER A 26 37.50 101.67 -9.97
CA SER A 26 38.66 102.51 -10.23
C SER A 26 38.49 103.81 -9.45
N GLU A 27 39.10 103.84 -8.28
CA GLU A 27 39.66 105.07 -7.70
C GLU A 27 40.75 105.60 -8.69
N LEU A 28 41.31 106.81 -8.65
CA LEU A 28 41.56 107.80 -7.61
C LEU A 28 42.17 109.01 -8.37
N TRP A 29 41.86 110.25 -8.01
CA TRP A 29 42.84 111.37 -7.94
C TRP A 29 42.14 112.58 -7.29
N GLN A 30 42.67 112.99 -6.13
CA GLN A 30 42.38 114.24 -5.44
C GLN A 30 43.33 115.35 -5.94
N MET A 31 42.87 116.62 -6.00
CA MET A 31 43.49 117.77 -5.31
C MET A 31 42.86 119.13 -5.71
N ASN A 32 42.40 119.85 -4.67
CA ASN A 32 42.50 121.28 -4.36
C ASN A 32 42.52 122.42 -5.42
N SER A 33 41.54 123.32 -5.25
CA SER A 33 41.59 124.80 -5.11
C SER A 33 42.47 125.70 -6.01
N GLY A 34 41.84 126.71 -6.66
CA GLY A 34 42.43 128.05 -6.89
C GLY A 34 42.26 128.72 -8.29
N SER A 35 41.40 129.75 -8.36
CA SER A 35 41.23 130.91 -9.29
C SER A 35 41.79 131.02 -10.75
N CYS A 36 40.88 131.40 -11.67
CA CYS A 36 40.87 132.41 -12.80
C CYS A 36 41.97 132.59 -13.91
N GLN A 37 41.50 132.47 -15.20
CA GLN A 37 41.78 133.18 -16.52
C GLN A 37 42.65 132.59 -17.73
N GLN A 38 41.96 132.32 -18.89
CA GLN A 38 42.11 132.27 -20.43
C GLN A 38 43.35 131.89 -21.41
N GLN A 39 43.12 130.93 -22.39
CA GLN A 39 43.38 130.61 -23.91
C GLN A 39 44.75 130.45 -24.76
N PRO A 40 44.90 129.87 -26.08
CA PRO A 40 44.08 129.21 -27.24
C PRO A 40 44.63 127.94 -28.17
N LYS A 41 44.09 127.58 -29.45
CA LYS A 41 43.82 126.25 -30.26
C LYS A 41 44.22 126.02 -31.84
N LYS A 42 44.44 124.77 -32.45
CA LYS A 42 44.17 124.23 -33.89
C LYS A 42 44.62 122.73 -34.29
N ARG A 43 43.71 121.76 -34.67
CA ARG A 43 43.86 120.38 -35.38
C ARG A 43 42.44 119.67 -35.48
N LYS A 44 41.85 119.15 -36.61
CA LYS A 44 40.54 118.35 -36.65
C LYS A 44 39.86 117.73 -37.97
N MET A 45 40.36 117.77 -39.23
CA MET A 45 39.48 117.55 -40.44
C MET A 45 39.53 116.19 -41.20
N ASP A 46 40.61 115.41 -41.14
CA ASP A 46 40.73 114.15 -41.91
C ASP A 46 39.86 112.99 -41.35
N GLU A 47 39.19 113.22 -40.23
CA GLU A 47 38.44 112.21 -39.46
C GLU A 47 37.07 111.84 -40.08
N LEU A 48 36.59 112.55 -41.11
CA LEU A 48 35.18 112.45 -41.58
C LEU A 48 34.95 111.47 -42.75
N GLU A 49 35.89 111.33 -43.68
CA GLU A 49 35.69 110.55 -44.90
C GLU A 49 35.94 109.04 -44.67
N GLU A 50 36.89 108.74 -43.79
CA GLU A 50 37.10 107.42 -43.18
C GLU A 50 35.79 106.87 -42.58
N ALA A 51 35.05 107.74 -41.87
CA ALA A 51 33.83 107.37 -41.16
C ALA A 51 32.67 106.90 -42.07
N LYS A 52 32.58 107.35 -43.32
CA LYS A 52 31.50 106.93 -44.24
C LYS A 52 31.72 105.53 -44.81
N LYS A 53 32.95 105.21 -45.21
CA LYS A 53 33.30 103.86 -45.68
C LYS A 53 33.20 102.84 -44.55
N GLU A 54 33.55 103.24 -43.34
CA GLU A 54 33.29 102.46 -42.14
C GLU A 54 31.79 102.18 -41.98
N LEU A 55 30.92 103.20 -42.09
CA LEU A 55 29.48 103.05 -41.91
C LEU A 55 28.84 102.05 -42.89
N GLU A 56 29.24 102.08 -44.16
CA GLU A 56 28.71 101.16 -45.17
C GLU A 56 29.19 99.73 -44.94
N MET A 57 30.45 99.55 -44.56
CA MET A 57 30.99 98.27 -44.10
C MET A 57 30.26 97.76 -42.84
N TRP A 58 29.91 98.66 -41.91
CA TRP A 58 29.13 98.32 -40.71
C TRP A 58 27.70 97.90 -41.07
N LYS A 59 27.04 98.51 -42.06
CA LYS A 59 25.72 98.09 -42.54
C LYS A 59 25.72 96.69 -43.14
N THR A 60 26.67 96.37 -44.03
CA THR A 60 26.73 95.01 -44.61
C THR A 60 27.08 93.95 -43.56
N LYS A 61 27.92 94.31 -42.58
CA LYS A 61 28.20 93.46 -41.41
C LYS A 61 26.94 93.27 -40.56
N PHE A 62 26.14 94.31 -40.38
CA PHE A 62 24.88 94.26 -39.64
C PHE A 62 23.85 93.35 -40.32
N GLU A 63 23.61 93.50 -41.62
CA GLU A 63 22.68 92.63 -42.37
C GLU A 63 23.11 91.16 -42.32
N LYS A 64 24.39 90.86 -42.54
CA LYS A 64 24.92 89.49 -42.40
C LYS A 64 24.76 88.95 -40.98
N ALA A 65 24.94 89.79 -39.96
CA ALA A 65 24.74 89.40 -38.58
C ALA A 65 23.26 89.16 -38.27
N ASP A 66 22.34 89.93 -38.86
CA ASP A 66 20.90 89.80 -38.67
C ASP A 66 20.35 88.56 -39.39
N ASP A 67 20.79 88.28 -40.62
CA ASP A 67 20.47 87.04 -41.34
C ASP A 67 20.97 85.81 -40.59
N MET A 68 22.20 85.88 -40.07
CA MET A 68 22.77 84.80 -39.27
C MET A 68 22.01 84.61 -37.97
N LYS A 69 21.56 85.68 -37.33
CA LYS A 69 20.71 85.64 -36.14
C LYS A 69 19.34 85.02 -36.45
N ALA A 70 18.70 85.37 -37.56
CA ALA A 70 17.43 84.81 -37.98
C ALA A 70 17.54 83.30 -38.25
N ARG A 71 18.61 82.86 -38.92
CA ARG A 71 18.89 81.43 -39.15
C ARG A 71 19.11 80.68 -37.84
N LEU A 72 19.91 81.23 -36.93
CA LEU A 72 20.16 80.64 -35.62
C LEU A 72 18.88 80.55 -34.78
N LEU A 73 17.96 81.52 -34.89
CA LEU A 73 16.67 81.46 -34.21
C LEU A 73 15.78 80.33 -34.75
N LEU A 74 15.75 80.11 -36.07
CA LEU A 74 15.01 79.01 -36.67
C LEU A 74 15.57 77.65 -36.23
N GLU A 75 16.88 77.48 -36.32
CA GLU A 75 17.58 76.25 -35.90
C GLU A 75 17.35 75.96 -34.41
N LYS A 76 17.38 77.00 -33.56
CA LYS A 76 17.07 76.87 -32.14
C LYS A 76 15.62 76.46 -31.89
N LEU A 77 14.66 76.97 -32.65
CA LEU A 77 13.25 76.57 -32.54
C LEU A 77 13.04 75.11 -33.00
N GLU A 78 13.66 74.71 -34.11
CA GLU A 78 13.63 73.32 -34.59
C GLU A 78 14.25 72.36 -33.57
N GLU A 79 15.35 72.75 -32.93
CA GLU A 79 16.02 71.97 -31.90
C GLU A 79 15.21 71.92 -30.59
N ASP A 80 14.56 73.01 -30.19
CA ASP A 80 13.63 73.05 -29.06
C ASP A 80 12.40 72.15 -29.32
N ASP A 81 11.85 72.15 -30.53
CA ASP A 81 10.75 71.25 -30.94
C ASP A 81 11.19 69.78 -31.00
N ALA A 82 12.37 69.50 -31.54
CA ALA A 82 12.93 68.15 -31.55
C ALA A 82 13.19 67.66 -30.12
N LYS A 83 13.68 68.52 -29.24
CA LYS A 83 13.90 68.22 -27.82
C LYS A 83 12.59 67.93 -27.09
N THR A 84 11.55 68.74 -27.28
CA THR A 84 10.25 68.51 -26.63
C THR A 84 9.59 67.22 -27.14
N LYS A 85 9.68 66.93 -28.44
CA LYS A 85 9.21 65.67 -29.02
C LYS A 85 9.96 64.46 -28.47
N ALA A 86 11.30 64.52 -28.42
CA ALA A 86 12.12 63.47 -27.83
C ALA A 86 11.82 63.26 -26.33
N GLN A 87 11.54 64.34 -25.59
CA GLN A 87 11.12 64.26 -24.19
C GLN A 87 9.76 63.57 -24.03
N GLN A 88 8.78 63.87 -24.91
CA GLN A 88 7.47 63.20 -24.88
C GLN A 88 7.58 61.71 -25.24
N GLU A 89 8.36 61.36 -26.26
CA GLU A 89 8.61 59.96 -26.64
C GLU A 89 9.32 59.19 -25.52
N MET A 90 10.29 59.81 -24.84
CA MET A 90 10.96 59.23 -23.67
C MET A 90 9.97 58.98 -22.53
N MET A 91 9.12 59.94 -22.19
CA MET A 91 8.09 59.79 -21.15
C MET A 91 7.11 58.67 -21.49
N ALA A 92 6.60 58.62 -22.72
CA ALA A 92 5.70 57.56 -23.18
C ALA A 92 6.38 56.17 -23.14
N CYS A 93 7.68 56.10 -23.46
CA CYS A 93 8.46 54.87 -23.38
C CYS A 93 8.62 54.39 -21.92
N ILE A 94 8.88 55.31 -20.98
CA ILE A 94 8.97 55.02 -19.54
C ILE A 94 7.62 54.49 -19.02
N GLU A 95 6.51 55.16 -19.33
CA GLU A 95 5.17 54.74 -18.91
C GLU A 95 4.82 53.34 -19.43
N LYS A 96 5.12 53.07 -20.71
CA LYS A 96 4.93 51.75 -21.31
C LYS A 96 5.82 50.69 -20.65
N GLN A 97 7.06 51.03 -20.32
CA GLN A 97 7.98 50.15 -19.62
C GLN A 97 7.45 49.81 -18.22
N GLU A 98 6.95 50.79 -17.47
CA GLU A 98 6.35 50.56 -16.15
C GLU A 98 5.10 49.68 -16.22
N LYS A 99 4.22 49.94 -17.19
CA LYS A 99 3.03 49.11 -17.41
C LYS A 99 3.41 47.66 -17.70
N ASN A 100 4.34 47.45 -18.62
CA ASN A 100 4.83 46.10 -18.95
C ASN A 100 5.49 45.41 -17.75
N LYS A 101 6.27 46.14 -16.94
CA LYS A 101 6.87 45.61 -15.70
C LYS A 101 5.80 45.15 -14.71
N LYS A 102 4.74 45.95 -14.53
CA LYS A 102 3.59 45.62 -13.65
C LYS A 102 2.83 44.40 -14.15
N GLU A 103 2.55 44.32 -15.45
CA GLU A 103 1.87 43.15 -16.04
C GLU A 103 2.72 41.88 -15.94
N PHE A 104 4.04 42.00 -16.15
CA PHE A 104 4.97 40.88 -16.02
C PHE A 104 5.04 40.36 -14.59
N SER A 105 5.18 41.25 -13.60
CA SER A 105 5.22 40.84 -12.18
C SER A 105 3.92 40.20 -11.71
N GLN A 106 2.77 40.69 -12.17
CA GLN A 106 1.47 40.07 -11.90
C GLN A 106 1.38 38.66 -12.51
N ARG A 107 1.78 38.48 -13.77
CA ARG A 107 1.78 37.16 -14.41
C ARG A 107 2.72 36.19 -13.70
N LEU A 108 3.90 36.65 -13.31
CA LEU A 108 4.88 35.84 -12.57
C LEU A 108 4.28 35.36 -11.24
N SER A 109 3.67 36.27 -10.47
CA SER A 109 3.03 35.96 -9.19
C SER A 109 1.88 34.94 -9.34
N ILE A 110 1.05 35.08 -10.37
CA ILE A 110 -0.02 34.11 -10.66
C ILE A 110 0.55 32.72 -10.95
N GLU A 111 1.62 32.64 -11.72
CA GLU A 111 2.22 31.37 -12.10
C GLU A 111 2.97 30.71 -10.92
N GLU A 112 3.66 31.51 -10.10
CA GLU A 112 4.25 31.06 -8.83
C GLU A 112 3.20 30.47 -7.89
N ASP A 113 2.03 31.10 -7.77
CA ASP A 113 0.92 30.59 -6.96
C ASP A 113 0.33 29.29 -7.51
N LYS A 114 0.24 29.14 -8.84
CA LYS A 114 -0.18 27.87 -9.45
C LYS A 114 0.82 26.76 -9.19
N ILE A 115 2.12 27.04 -9.32
CA ILE A 115 3.19 26.08 -9.04
C ILE A 115 3.13 25.65 -7.57
N ARG A 116 2.92 26.60 -6.65
CA ARG A 116 2.78 26.32 -5.21
C ARG A 116 1.58 25.40 -4.95
N LYS A 117 0.40 25.74 -5.49
CA LYS A 117 -0.83 24.93 -5.35
C LYS A 117 -0.69 23.53 -5.95
N LEU A 118 -0.03 23.41 -7.11
CA LEU A 118 0.22 22.11 -7.73
C LEU A 118 1.21 21.27 -6.93
N THR A 119 2.23 21.90 -6.34
CA THR A 119 3.22 21.22 -5.49
C THR A 119 2.58 20.69 -4.21
N GLU A 120 1.71 21.48 -3.56
CA GLU A 120 0.92 21.04 -2.41
C GLU A 120 0.01 19.88 -2.76
N LYS A 121 -0.77 19.98 -3.84
CA LYS A 121 -1.62 18.87 -4.31
C LYS A 121 -0.84 17.61 -4.62
N LYS A 122 0.34 17.74 -5.25
CA LYS A 122 1.21 16.60 -5.54
C LYS A 122 1.70 15.92 -4.26
N ARG A 123 2.10 16.70 -3.25
CA ARG A 123 2.49 16.16 -1.94
C ARG A 123 1.32 15.44 -1.28
N ASP A 124 0.15 16.05 -1.24
CA ASP A 124 -1.02 15.47 -0.59
C ASP A 124 -1.46 14.16 -1.28
N LEU A 125 -1.42 14.10 -2.62
CA LEU A 125 -1.68 12.89 -3.38
C LEU A 125 -0.64 11.79 -3.12
N LEU A 126 0.64 12.14 -2.99
CA LEU A 126 1.69 11.17 -2.64
C LEU A 126 1.51 10.62 -1.22
N ASP A 127 1.09 11.46 -0.27
CA ASP A 127 0.80 11.01 1.09
C ASP A 127 -0.44 10.12 1.15
N GLN A 128 -1.48 10.43 0.36
CA GLN A 128 -2.64 9.54 0.19
C GLN A 128 -2.24 8.20 -0.41
N LEU A 129 -1.43 8.21 -1.47
CA LEU A 129 -0.94 6.99 -2.12
C LEU A 129 -0.19 6.10 -1.12
N ARG A 130 0.75 6.67 -0.36
CA ARG A 130 1.51 5.95 0.68
C ARG A 130 0.60 5.34 1.74
N LYS A 131 -0.43 6.08 2.20
CA LYS A 131 -1.40 5.56 3.18
C LYS A 131 -2.18 4.38 2.60
N SER A 132 -2.70 4.51 1.38
CA SER A 132 -3.44 3.43 0.72
C SER A 132 -2.56 2.21 0.44
N GLU A 133 -1.29 2.39 0.06
CA GLU A 133 -0.34 1.29 -0.11
C GLU A 133 -0.08 0.55 1.21
N ALA A 134 0.12 1.29 2.30
CA ALA A 134 0.33 0.70 3.63
C ALA A 134 -0.91 -0.06 4.12
N GLU A 135 -2.11 0.48 3.91
CA GLU A 135 -3.37 -0.20 4.22
C GLU A 135 -3.56 -1.47 3.39
N LEU A 136 -3.25 -1.42 2.09
CA LEU A 136 -3.32 -2.57 1.21
C LEU A 136 -2.36 -3.67 1.64
N GLU A 137 -1.12 -3.31 2.00
CA GLU A 137 -0.12 -4.28 2.45
C GLU A 137 -0.50 -4.90 3.80
N ALA A 138 -1.01 -4.10 4.74
CA ALA A 138 -1.55 -4.60 5.99
C ALA A 138 -2.71 -5.59 5.76
N LYS A 139 -3.62 -5.28 4.82
CA LYS A 139 -4.73 -6.17 4.45
C LYS A 139 -4.26 -7.44 3.75
N LYS A 140 -3.22 -7.37 2.90
CA LYS A 140 -2.60 -8.55 2.28
C LYS A 140 -1.92 -9.45 3.31
N ALA A 141 -1.18 -8.85 4.25
CA ALA A 141 -0.55 -9.57 5.35
C ALA A 141 -1.59 -10.26 6.24
N GLU A 142 -2.68 -9.55 6.58
CA GLU A 142 -3.82 -10.10 7.30
C GLU A 142 -4.46 -11.27 6.54
N CYS A 143 -4.72 -11.10 5.24
CA CYS A 143 -5.28 -12.16 4.40
C CYS A 143 -4.35 -13.39 4.33
N THR A 144 -3.04 -13.18 4.24
CA THR A 144 -2.05 -14.28 4.20
C THR A 144 -2.00 -15.00 5.54
N LYS A 145 -2.03 -14.27 6.66
CA LYS A 145 -2.09 -14.82 8.01
C LYS A 145 -3.38 -15.63 8.22
N LEU A 146 -4.52 -15.12 7.76
CA LEU A 146 -5.80 -15.84 7.81
C LEU A 146 -5.74 -17.09 6.93
N LYS A 147 -5.25 -16.98 5.69
CA LYS A 147 -5.08 -18.14 4.78
C LYS A 147 -4.20 -19.22 5.40
N GLN A 148 -3.09 -18.85 6.06
CA GLN A 148 -2.24 -19.81 6.77
C GLN A 148 -2.96 -20.43 7.97
N LYS A 149 -3.65 -19.61 8.78
CA LYS A 149 -4.39 -20.07 9.96
C LYS A 149 -5.52 -21.03 9.60
N PHE A 150 -6.18 -20.84 8.45
CA PHE A 150 -7.30 -21.67 8.00
C PHE A 150 -6.92 -22.67 6.91
N LYS A 151 -5.62 -22.87 6.63
CA LYS A 151 -5.17 -23.91 5.70
C LYS A 151 -5.27 -25.26 6.39
N ILE A 152 -6.43 -25.91 6.26
CA ILE A 152 -6.66 -27.25 6.79
C ILE A 152 -5.99 -28.27 5.88
N TYR A 153 -4.94 -28.91 6.38
CA TYR A 153 -4.41 -30.15 5.80
C TYR A 153 -5.10 -31.32 6.49
N ALA A 154 -6.26 -31.72 5.98
CA ALA A 154 -6.92 -32.93 6.44
C ALA A 154 -6.41 -34.10 5.60
N GLN A 155 -5.67 -35.02 6.22
CA GLN A 155 -5.48 -36.34 5.63
C GLN A 155 -6.79 -37.09 5.78
N ILE A 156 -7.45 -37.40 4.66
CA ILE A 156 -8.67 -38.20 4.67
C ILE A 156 -8.23 -39.64 4.95
N PRO A 157 -8.65 -40.24 6.09
CA PRO A 157 -8.21 -41.57 6.45
C PRO A 157 -8.82 -42.62 5.52
N ASP A 158 -8.04 -43.65 5.17
CA ASP A 158 -8.55 -44.84 4.50
C ASP A 158 -9.56 -45.53 5.43
N THR A 159 -10.84 -45.43 5.10
CA THR A 159 -11.94 -45.93 5.93
C THR A 159 -12.80 -46.90 5.13
N ALA A 160 -13.16 -48.03 5.73
CA ALA A 160 -14.12 -48.95 5.12
C ALA A 160 -15.50 -48.29 5.06
N VAL A 161 -16.03 -48.13 3.84
CA VAL A 161 -17.34 -47.51 3.61
C VAL A 161 -18.41 -48.58 3.41
N LYS A 162 -19.65 -48.27 3.83
CA LYS A 162 -20.82 -49.11 3.57
C LYS A 162 -21.72 -48.39 2.57
N PHE A 163 -22.21 -49.13 1.59
CA PHE A 163 -23.21 -48.60 0.66
C PHE A 163 -24.54 -48.43 1.40
N THR A 164 -25.07 -47.21 1.38
CA THR A 164 -26.27 -46.84 2.14
C THR A 164 -27.56 -47.09 1.37
N ALA A 165 -27.55 -46.89 0.05
CA ALA A 165 -28.69 -47.14 -0.80
C ALA A 165 -28.26 -47.41 -2.25
N PRO A 166 -28.97 -48.29 -2.98
CA PRO A 166 -28.90 -48.29 -4.44
C PRO A 166 -29.46 -46.97 -4.99
N SER A 167 -28.86 -46.45 -6.06
CA SER A 167 -29.36 -45.23 -6.71
C SER A 167 -30.79 -45.46 -7.22
N LYS A 168 -31.73 -44.61 -6.79
CA LYS A 168 -33.14 -44.66 -7.25
C LYS A 168 -33.28 -44.33 -8.74
N GLU A 169 -32.25 -43.73 -9.34
CA GLU A 169 -32.21 -43.32 -10.76
C GLU A 169 -31.51 -44.34 -11.66
N ALA A 170 -30.89 -45.37 -11.09
CA ALA A 170 -30.19 -46.38 -11.86
C ALA A 170 -31.20 -47.35 -12.50
N ARG A 171 -31.73 -46.97 -13.68
CA ARG A 171 -32.19 -47.98 -14.64
C ARG A 171 -30.99 -48.77 -15.12
N ASP A 172 -31.19 -50.05 -15.38
CA ASP A 172 -30.17 -50.94 -15.92
C ASP A 172 -29.61 -50.32 -17.22
N GLY A 173 -28.29 -50.10 -17.28
CA GLY A 173 -27.62 -49.44 -18.40
C GLY A 173 -27.39 -47.92 -18.30
N THR A 174 -27.63 -47.28 -17.15
CA THR A 174 -27.27 -45.85 -16.95
C THR A 174 -25.81 -45.69 -16.50
N ASP A 175 -25.07 -44.80 -17.18
CA ASP A 175 -23.64 -44.51 -16.96
C ASP A 175 -23.36 -43.64 -15.73
N GLN A 176 -24.24 -43.65 -14.74
CA GLN A 176 -24.10 -42.78 -13.57
C GLN A 176 -22.92 -43.22 -12.70
N PRO A 177 -22.09 -42.27 -12.23
CA PRO A 177 -21.00 -42.57 -11.30
C PRO A 177 -21.53 -43.02 -9.94
N ILE A 178 -20.69 -43.73 -9.19
CA ILE A 178 -20.98 -44.09 -7.81
C ILE A 178 -20.72 -42.85 -6.94
N ARG A 179 -21.77 -42.29 -6.35
CA ARG A 179 -21.67 -41.09 -5.51
C ARG A 179 -21.46 -41.45 -4.04
N GLY A 180 -20.55 -40.74 -3.39
CA GLY A 180 -20.29 -40.80 -1.95
C GLY A 180 -20.36 -39.39 -1.35
N VAL A 181 -21.03 -39.24 -0.22
CA VAL A 181 -21.08 -37.97 0.53
C VAL A 181 -20.49 -38.21 1.90
N PHE A 182 -19.36 -37.57 2.19
CA PHE A 182 -18.63 -37.72 3.44
C PHE A 182 -18.63 -36.40 4.20
N THR A 183 -19.12 -36.39 5.43
CA THR A 183 -18.97 -35.22 6.31
C THR A 183 -17.66 -35.32 7.09
N ILE A 184 -16.74 -34.41 6.83
CA ILE A 184 -15.49 -34.28 7.58
C ILE A 184 -15.67 -33.23 8.67
N ARG A 185 -15.33 -33.59 9.91
CA ARG A 185 -15.38 -32.71 11.07
C ARG A 185 -14.02 -32.70 11.76
N GLN A 186 -13.36 -31.56 11.76
CA GLN A 186 -12.21 -31.31 12.63
C GLN A 186 -12.74 -30.88 13.99
N ARG A 187 -12.54 -31.71 15.01
CA ARG A 187 -12.94 -31.40 16.38
C ARG A 187 -12.08 -30.26 16.91
N ALA A 188 -12.71 -29.28 17.56
CA ALA A 188 -11.98 -28.22 18.23
C ALA A 188 -11.16 -28.84 19.37
N SER A 189 -9.89 -28.46 19.51
CA SER A 189 -9.03 -29.00 20.55
C SER A 189 -8.18 -27.92 21.20
N VAL A 190 -7.74 -28.20 22.42
CA VAL A 190 -6.82 -27.33 23.19
C VAL A 190 -5.75 -28.21 23.82
N PHE A 191 -4.50 -27.73 23.80
CA PHE A 191 -3.41 -28.38 24.49
C PHE A 191 -3.31 -27.85 25.92
N LEU A 192 -3.54 -28.74 26.89
CA LEU A 192 -3.27 -28.50 28.30
C LEU A 192 -1.78 -28.78 28.55
N GLN A 193 -1.11 -27.82 29.17
CA GLN A 193 0.24 -28.00 29.67
C GLN A 193 0.19 -28.51 31.12
N GLY A 194 1.27 -29.15 31.57
CA GLY A 194 1.40 -29.49 32.98
C GLY A 194 1.24 -28.26 33.88
N GLN A 195 0.70 -28.47 35.09
CA GLN A 195 0.28 -27.43 36.03
C GLN A 195 -0.98 -26.65 35.60
N GLN A 196 -1.80 -27.25 34.73
CA GLN A 196 -3.08 -26.69 34.30
C GLN A 196 -4.22 -27.66 34.54
N ALA A 197 -5.39 -27.11 34.83
CA ALA A 197 -6.63 -27.88 34.92
C ALA A 197 -7.69 -27.26 34.00
N LEU A 198 -8.47 -28.12 33.36
CA LEU A 198 -9.61 -27.73 32.55
C LEU A 198 -10.88 -28.11 33.31
N ILE A 199 -11.78 -27.14 33.53
CA ILE A 199 -13.03 -27.36 34.25
C ILE A 199 -14.19 -26.94 33.34
N THR A 200 -15.14 -27.85 33.12
CA THR A 200 -16.41 -27.59 32.43
C THR A 200 -17.55 -27.65 33.43
N PHE A 201 -18.32 -26.57 33.51
CA PHE A 201 -19.49 -26.46 34.40
C PHE A 201 -20.78 -26.81 33.66
N GLU A 202 -21.82 -27.22 34.41
CA GLU A 202 -23.16 -27.39 33.86
C GLU A 202 -23.73 -26.04 33.36
N GLU A 203 -23.51 -24.96 34.09
CA GLU A 203 -24.03 -23.62 33.75
C GLU A 203 -22.93 -22.65 33.25
N ASP A 204 -23.22 -21.91 32.17
CA ASP A 204 -22.29 -20.93 31.60
C ASP A 204 -22.08 -19.68 32.47
N LYS A 205 -23.06 -19.37 33.33
CA LYS A 205 -23.01 -18.27 34.30
C LYS A 205 -21.91 -18.49 35.34
N VAL A 206 -21.72 -19.73 35.79
CA VAL A 206 -20.71 -20.11 36.81
C VAL A 206 -19.30 -19.86 36.26
N ALA A 207 -19.01 -20.37 35.06
CA ALA A 207 -17.74 -20.11 34.38
C ALA A 207 -17.48 -18.60 34.20
N SER A 208 -18.49 -17.84 33.80
CA SER A 208 -18.40 -16.38 33.62
C SER A 208 -18.15 -15.64 34.93
N GLN A 209 -18.68 -16.13 36.05
CA GLN A 209 -18.46 -15.57 37.38
C GLN A 209 -17.02 -15.82 37.86
N ILE A 210 -16.52 -17.05 37.72
CA ILE A 210 -15.15 -17.40 38.11
C ILE A 210 -14.13 -16.62 37.28
N LEU A 211 -14.36 -16.44 35.98
CA LEU A 211 -13.48 -15.68 35.09
C LEU A 211 -13.37 -14.18 35.44
N ARG A 212 -14.30 -13.61 36.21
CA ARG A 212 -14.21 -12.22 36.70
C ARG A 212 -13.18 -12.08 37.83
N THR A 213 -12.85 -13.18 38.49
CA THR A 213 -11.93 -13.19 39.62
C THR A 213 -10.49 -13.37 39.11
N PRO A 214 -9.57 -12.44 39.40
CA PRO A 214 -8.22 -12.48 38.82
C PRO A 214 -7.35 -13.62 39.38
N LYS A 215 -7.66 -14.12 40.58
CA LYS A 215 -6.98 -15.21 41.30
C LYS A 215 -7.96 -15.93 42.22
N CYS A 216 -7.91 -17.25 42.25
CA CYS A 216 -8.69 -18.09 43.15
C CYS A 216 -7.74 -18.77 44.14
N SER A 217 -8.06 -18.72 45.43
CA SER A 217 -7.27 -19.35 46.48
C SER A 217 -7.95 -20.65 46.91
N VAL A 218 -7.40 -21.77 46.48
CA VAL A 218 -7.89 -23.13 46.75
C VAL A 218 -7.26 -23.64 48.03
N SER A 219 -8.07 -24.11 48.97
CA SER A 219 -7.58 -24.72 50.21
C SER A 219 -7.24 -26.18 49.95
N CYS A 220 -5.98 -26.56 50.13
CA CYS A 220 -5.45 -27.91 49.95
C CYS A 220 -4.84 -28.36 51.27
N GLY A 221 -5.67 -28.97 52.14
CA GLY A 221 -5.28 -29.34 53.50
C GLY A 221 -4.77 -28.13 54.29
N ASP A 222 -3.49 -28.16 54.68
CA ASP A 222 -2.80 -27.12 55.43
C ASP A 222 -2.20 -25.99 54.56
N SER A 223 -2.38 -26.07 53.24
CA SER A 223 -1.80 -25.12 52.27
C SER A 223 -2.86 -24.40 51.43
N ILE A 224 -2.51 -23.23 50.89
CA ILE A 224 -3.37 -22.44 50.00
C ILE A 224 -2.71 -22.35 48.63
N LEU A 225 -3.36 -22.92 47.61
CA LEU A 225 -2.94 -22.84 46.23
C LEU A 225 -3.57 -21.64 45.54
N ASN A 226 -2.76 -20.82 44.87
CA ASN A 226 -3.23 -19.66 44.12
C ASN A 226 -3.30 -19.99 42.64
N VAL A 227 -4.51 -20.23 42.14
CA VAL A 227 -4.75 -20.56 40.73
C VAL A 227 -5.34 -19.37 39.98
N LYS A 228 -5.04 -19.27 38.69
CA LYS A 228 -5.54 -18.20 37.83
C LYS A 228 -6.53 -18.74 36.81
N PRO A 229 -7.83 -18.39 36.89
CA PRO A 229 -8.78 -18.75 35.86
C PRO A 229 -8.50 -17.92 34.58
N LYS A 230 -8.55 -18.60 33.44
CA LYS A 230 -8.32 -18.05 32.10
C LYS A 230 -9.40 -18.52 31.14
N ARG A 231 -9.75 -17.65 30.20
CA ARG A 231 -10.63 -18.01 29.09
C ARG A 231 -9.83 -18.81 28.07
N ILE A 232 -10.43 -19.88 27.60
CA ILE A 232 -9.85 -20.75 26.58
C ILE A 232 -10.07 -20.13 25.20
N VAL A 233 -9.01 -20.10 24.40
CA VAL A 233 -9.09 -19.79 22.98
C VAL A 233 -8.84 -21.09 22.23
N MET A 234 -9.86 -21.56 21.51
CA MET A 234 -9.77 -22.79 20.75
C MET A 234 -9.23 -22.53 19.36
N ASP A 235 -8.56 -23.54 18.80
CA ASP A 235 -8.27 -23.55 17.38
C ASP A 235 -9.56 -23.63 16.54
N PRO A 236 -9.57 -23.08 15.32
CA PRO A 236 -10.71 -23.18 14.44
C PRO A 236 -11.13 -24.63 14.21
N ALA A 237 -12.37 -24.96 14.54
CA ALA A 237 -12.98 -26.19 14.07
C ALA A 237 -13.59 -25.97 12.69
N VAL A 238 -13.49 -26.98 11.85
CA VAL A 238 -14.10 -26.95 10.52
C VAL A 238 -14.95 -28.16 10.26
N LYS A 239 -16.05 -27.93 9.56
CA LYS A 239 -16.97 -28.94 9.10
C LYS A 239 -17.24 -28.70 7.64
N PHE A 240 -17.10 -29.74 6.82
CA PHE A 240 -17.39 -29.68 5.40
C PHE A 240 -17.80 -31.05 4.88
N GLU A 241 -18.39 -31.05 3.70
CA GLU A 241 -18.76 -32.28 2.99
C GLU A 241 -17.85 -32.48 1.78
N VAL A 242 -17.40 -33.71 1.60
CA VAL A 242 -16.72 -34.18 0.39
C VAL A 242 -17.72 -34.98 -0.41
N HIS A 243 -18.13 -34.45 -1.55
CA HIS A 243 -18.96 -35.15 -2.53
C HIS A 243 -18.02 -35.79 -3.53
N LEU A 244 -18.02 -37.12 -3.58
CA LEU A 244 -17.10 -37.95 -4.35
C LEU A 244 -17.88 -38.72 -5.41
N ASP A 245 -17.52 -38.56 -6.68
CA ASP A 245 -18.07 -39.32 -7.79
C ASP A 245 -16.99 -40.26 -8.33
N VAL A 246 -17.21 -41.56 -8.15
CA VAL A 246 -16.32 -42.61 -8.66
C VAL A 246 -16.82 -43.07 -10.02
N SER A 247 -15.99 -42.91 -11.05
CA SER A 247 -16.35 -43.32 -12.40
C SER A 247 -16.47 -44.85 -12.48
N ARG A 248 -17.51 -45.31 -13.19
CA ARG A 248 -17.73 -46.74 -13.47
C ARG A 248 -17.14 -47.16 -14.82
N LYS A 249 -16.71 -46.22 -15.65
CA LYS A 249 -16.15 -46.49 -16.98
C LYS A 249 -14.67 -46.23 -17.08
N GLU A 250 -14.12 -45.50 -16.11
CA GLU A 250 -12.77 -44.96 -16.24
C GLU A 250 -11.85 -45.49 -15.16
N VAL A 251 -10.63 -45.82 -15.57
CA VAL A 251 -9.55 -46.21 -14.65
C VAL A 251 -8.31 -45.38 -14.91
N LYS A 252 -7.59 -45.09 -13.81
CA LYS A 252 -6.26 -44.54 -13.85
C LYS A 252 -5.25 -45.66 -13.68
N VAL A 253 -4.30 -45.71 -14.59
CA VAL A 253 -3.22 -46.69 -14.62
C VAL A 253 -1.90 -45.97 -14.32
N SER A 254 -1.10 -46.50 -13.40
CA SER A 254 0.20 -45.92 -13.03
C SER A 254 1.31 -46.96 -13.08
N ASN A 255 2.55 -46.48 -12.97
CA ASN A 255 3.80 -47.26 -13.12
C ASN A 255 4.02 -47.77 -14.56
N ILE A 256 3.67 -46.95 -15.55
CA ILE A 256 3.90 -47.26 -16.96
C ILE A 256 5.30 -46.78 -17.33
N PRO A 257 6.23 -47.67 -17.72
CA PRO A 257 7.58 -47.28 -18.07
C PRO A 257 7.59 -46.51 -19.40
N PRO A 258 8.39 -45.44 -19.54
CA PRO A 258 8.53 -44.66 -20.76
C PRO A 258 9.44 -45.38 -21.78
N SER A 259 9.12 -46.64 -22.07
CA SER A 259 9.90 -47.55 -22.93
C SER A 259 9.70 -47.25 -24.42
N LEU A 260 8.53 -46.74 -24.79
CA LEU A 260 8.10 -46.52 -26.17
C LEU A 260 7.66 -45.07 -26.42
N PRO A 261 7.56 -44.65 -27.70
CA PRO A 261 6.86 -43.42 -28.06
C PRO A 261 5.41 -43.40 -27.55
N VAL A 262 4.89 -42.21 -27.22
CA VAL A 262 3.57 -42.02 -26.58
C VAL A 262 2.44 -42.72 -27.35
N GLU A 263 2.39 -42.54 -28.67
CA GLU A 263 1.38 -43.17 -29.54
C GLU A 263 1.42 -44.70 -29.44
N ARG A 264 2.63 -45.28 -29.45
CA ARG A 264 2.83 -46.72 -29.31
C ARG A 264 2.42 -47.23 -27.94
N ILE A 265 2.66 -46.47 -26.86
CA ILE A 265 2.20 -46.84 -25.52
C ILE A 265 0.67 -46.85 -25.47
N GLN A 266 0.02 -45.83 -26.03
CA GLN A 266 -1.45 -45.75 -26.09
C GLN A 266 -2.04 -46.95 -26.85
N ASP A 267 -1.51 -47.26 -28.04
CA ASP A 267 -1.92 -48.43 -28.81
C ASP A 267 -1.79 -49.74 -28.01
N ARG A 268 -0.66 -49.92 -27.31
CA ARG A 268 -0.38 -51.12 -26.51
C ARG A 268 -1.27 -51.24 -25.29
N LEU A 269 -1.57 -50.11 -24.64
CA LEU A 269 -2.53 -50.06 -23.53
C LEU A 269 -3.92 -50.41 -24.05
N GLU A 270 -4.39 -49.79 -25.12
CA GLU A 270 -5.70 -50.06 -25.72
C GLU A 270 -5.85 -51.54 -26.06
N ILE A 271 -4.88 -52.13 -26.77
CA ILE A 271 -4.88 -53.56 -27.12
C ILE A 271 -4.87 -54.45 -25.86
N SER A 272 -4.09 -54.09 -24.84
CA SER A 272 -3.99 -54.89 -23.61
C SER A 272 -5.30 -54.88 -22.85
N PHE A 273 -5.85 -53.69 -22.60
CA PHE A 273 -7.07 -53.50 -21.83
C PHE A 273 -8.34 -53.88 -22.60
N SER A 274 -8.27 -54.02 -23.93
CA SER A 274 -9.36 -54.57 -24.74
C SER A 274 -9.55 -56.09 -24.63
N ARG A 275 -8.67 -56.82 -23.92
CA ARG A 275 -8.71 -58.29 -23.84
C ARG A 275 -9.63 -58.80 -22.72
N PRO A 276 -10.78 -59.45 -23.05
CA PRO A 276 -11.67 -60.01 -22.04
C PRO A 276 -11.03 -61.15 -21.24
N SER A 277 -10.13 -61.92 -21.86
CA SER A 277 -9.40 -63.03 -21.21
C SER A 277 -8.56 -62.60 -20.00
N ARG A 278 -8.21 -61.32 -19.91
CA ARG A 278 -7.46 -60.75 -18.78
C ARG A 278 -8.33 -59.93 -17.82
N GLY A 279 -9.64 -59.91 -18.06
CA GLY A 279 -10.59 -59.06 -17.34
C GLY A 279 -10.70 -57.63 -17.89
N GLY A 280 -10.16 -57.38 -19.08
CA GLY A 280 -10.39 -56.15 -19.84
C GLY A 280 -11.74 -56.16 -20.57
N GLY A 281 -11.98 -55.16 -21.42
CA GLY A 281 -13.20 -55.02 -22.20
C GLY A 281 -13.08 -53.88 -23.21
N GLU A 282 -14.10 -53.66 -24.02
CA GLU A 282 -14.08 -52.69 -25.12
C GLU A 282 -13.67 -51.28 -24.64
N VAL A 283 -12.53 -50.81 -25.13
CA VAL A 283 -11.96 -49.51 -24.79
C VAL A 283 -12.55 -48.46 -25.73
N GLU A 284 -13.02 -47.35 -25.16
CA GLU A 284 -13.49 -46.18 -25.89
C GLU A 284 -12.34 -45.23 -26.20
N ARG A 285 -11.47 -44.99 -25.20
CA ARG A 285 -10.37 -44.05 -25.33
C ARG A 285 -9.22 -44.39 -24.38
N VAL A 286 -8.00 -44.12 -24.83
CA VAL A 286 -6.79 -44.17 -24.01
C VAL A 286 -6.05 -42.85 -24.11
N GLU A 287 -5.72 -42.28 -22.96
CA GLU A 287 -4.85 -41.12 -22.84
C GLU A 287 -3.63 -41.52 -22.00
N TYR A 288 -2.45 -41.02 -22.36
CA TYR A 288 -1.21 -41.34 -21.66
C TYR A 288 -0.39 -40.07 -21.46
N ASP A 289 0.00 -39.83 -20.21
CA ASP A 289 0.90 -38.76 -19.83
C ASP A 289 2.28 -39.32 -19.51
N LYS A 290 3.23 -39.00 -20.39
CA LYS A 290 4.64 -39.39 -20.28
C LYS A 290 5.33 -38.78 -19.07
N ASN A 291 4.93 -37.59 -18.62
CA ASN A 291 5.61 -36.89 -17.52
C ASN A 291 5.31 -37.54 -16.18
N THR A 292 4.08 -38.02 -16.00
CA THR A 292 3.64 -38.71 -14.77
C THR A 292 3.75 -40.23 -14.88
N GLY A 293 3.92 -40.77 -16.09
CA GLY A 293 3.91 -42.22 -16.33
C GLY A 293 2.54 -42.83 -16.04
N THR A 294 1.47 -42.06 -16.27
CA THR A 294 0.09 -42.48 -15.99
C THR A 294 -0.77 -42.53 -17.24
N GLY A 295 -1.64 -43.53 -17.31
CA GLY A 295 -2.62 -43.71 -18.37
C GLY A 295 -4.03 -43.54 -17.82
N HIS A 296 -4.93 -43.03 -18.65
CA HIS A 296 -6.36 -42.92 -18.39
C HIS A 296 -7.08 -43.73 -19.46
N ILE A 297 -7.84 -44.73 -19.02
CA ILE A 297 -8.52 -45.67 -19.91
C ILE A 297 -10.02 -45.56 -19.65
N ILE A 298 -10.76 -45.31 -20.72
CA ILE A 298 -12.21 -45.19 -20.73
C ILE A 298 -12.78 -46.42 -21.44
N PHE A 299 -13.69 -47.13 -20.80
CA PHE A 299 -14.36 -48.30 -21.35
C PHE A 299 -15.79 -47.97 -21.77
N HIS A 300 -16.26 -48.65 -22.82
CA HIS A 300 -17.67 -48.57 -23.23
C HIS A 300 -18.61 -49.15 -22.16
N GLN A 301 -18.16 -50.18 -21.41
CA GLN A 301 -18.96 -50.89 -20.41
C GLN A 301 -18.59 -50.52 -18.97
N THR A 302 -19.60 -50.33 -18.11
CA THR A 302 -19.44 -49.91 -16.70
C THR A 302 -18.93 -51.01 -15.75
N GLY A 303 -18.95 -52.28 -16.15
CA GLY A 303 -18.51 -53.40 -15.29
C GLY A 303 -17.00 -53.63 -15.28
N VAL A 304 -16.31 -53.22 -16.36
CA VAL A 304 -14.89 -53.52 -16.57
C VAL A 304 -14.00 -52.74 -15.59
N ALA A 305 -14.25 -51.43 -15.46
CA ALA A 305 -13.46 -50.56 -14.60
C ALA A 305 -13.51 -50.98 -13.12
N GLU A 306 -14.69 -51.39 -12.64
CA GLU A 306 -14.89 -51.86 -11.26
C GLU A 306 -14.09 -53.14 -10.98
N SER A 307 -14.17 -54.11 -11.90
CA SER A 307 -13.43 -55.38 -11.80
C SER A 307 -11.91 -55.15 -11.78
N LEU A 308 -11.40 -54.31 -12.69
CA LEU A 308 -9.99 -53.98 -12.78
C LEU A 308 -9.49 -53.23 -11.54
N THR A 309 -10.26 -52.28 -11.04
CA THR A 309 -9.94 -51.52 -9.84
C THR A 309 -9.88 -52.41 -8.60
N ARG A 310 -10.83 -53.36 -8.47
CA ARG A 310 -10.87 -54.31 -7.36
C ARG A 310 -9.64 -55.22 -7.33
N ARG A 311 -9.11 -55.60 -8.50
CA ARG A 311 -7.86 -56.34 -8.62
C ARG A 311 -6.64 -55.47 -8.31
N GLY A 312 -6.68 -54.18 -8.66
CA GLY A 312 -5.66 -53.17 -8.34
C GLY A 312 -4.33 -53.29 -9.10
N ARG A 313 -4.05 -54.45 -9.71
CA ARG A 313 -2.90 -54.69 -10.59
C ARG A 313 -3.36 -55.30 -11.90
N TYR A 314 -2.71 -54.90 -12.99
CA TYR A 314 -3.00 -55.39 -14.33
C TYR A 314 -1.73 -55.60 -15.12
N GLN A 315 -1.72 -56.58 -16.02
CA GLN A 315 -0.53 -56.97 -16.78
C GLN A 315 -0.67 -56.49 -18.23
N VAL A 316 0.20 -55.58 -18.62
CA VAL A 316 0.22 -54.93 -19.94
C VAL A 316 1.41 -55.44 -20.74
N HIS A 317 1.21 -55.66 -22.04
CA HIS A 317 2.31 -55.97 -22.95
C HIS A 317 2.74 -54.70 -23.66
N LEU A 318 3.86 -54.12 -23.22
CA LEU A 318 4.57 -53.05 -23.91
C LEU A 318 5.67 -53.68 -24.78
N ASP A 319 6.92 -53.23 -24.65
CA ASP A 319 8.10 -53.96 -25.17
C ASP A 319 8.38 -55.24 -24.38
N SER A 320 8.05 -55.20 -23.09
CA SER A 320 8.06 -56.34 -22.19
C SER A 320 6.72 -56.42 -21.43
N GLU A 321 6.51 -57.52 -20.73
CA GLU A 321 5.36 -57.67 -19.87
C GLU A 321 5.56 -56.87 -18.58
N VAL A 322 4.65 -55.95 -18.28
CA VAL A 322 4.76 -55.02 -17.15
C VAL A 322 3.50 -55.07 -16.30
N ASN A 323 3.67 -55.10 -14.98
CA ASN A 323 2.57 -54.96 -14.03
C ASN A 323 2.33 -53.48 -13.72
N VAL A 324 1.19 -52.99 -14.16
CA VAL A 324 0.72 -51.63 -13.90
C VAL A 324 -0.26 -51.63 -12.74
N GLN A 325 -0.33 -50.52 -12.01
CA GLN A 325 -1.29 -50.35 -10.93
C GLN A 325 -2.56 -49.71 -11.49
N VAL A 326 -3.72 -50.28 -11.17
CA VAL A 326 -5.03 -49.76 -11.59
C VAL A 326 -5.72 -49.17 -10.38
N ARG A 327 -6.21 -47.93 -10.52
CA ARG A 327 -6.97 -47.20 -9.50
C ARG A 327 -8.24 -46.63 -10.12
N PRO A 328 -9.30 -46.43 -9.33
CA PRO A 328 -10.50 -45.79 -9.86
C PRO A 328 -10.20 -44.32 -10.13
N ILE A 329 -10.95 -43.75 -11.07
CA ILE A 329 -11.00 -42.30 -11.24
C ILE A 329 -12.13 -41.75 -10.37
N CYS A 330 -11.75 -40.81 -9.51
CA CYS A 330 -12.66 -40.16 -8.59
C CYS A 330 -12.62 -38.65 -8.84
N HIS A 331 -13.78 -38.04 -9.03
CA HIS A 331 -13.96 -36.60 -8.98
C HIS A 331 -14.47 -36.21 -7.61
N TYR A 332 -13.98 -35.11 -7.04
CA TYR A 332 -14.43 -34.65 -5.75
C TYR A 332 -14.74 -33.16 -5.76
N GLN A 333 -15.74 -32.78 -4.97
CA GLN A 333 -16.16 -31.40 -4.75
C GLN A 333 -16.37 -31.19 -3.26
N LEU A 334 -15.99 -30.01 -2.76
CA LEU A 334 -16.16 -29.61 -1.38
C LEU A 334 -17.41 -28.75 -1.22
N TYR A 335 -18.30 -29.13 -0.32
CA TYR A 335 -19.55 -28.44 -0.03
C TYR A 335 -19.68 -28.09 1.45
N ARG A 336 -20.59 -27.16 1.76
CA ARG A 336 -21.03 -26.83 3.12
C ARG A 336 -19.88 -26.56 4.09
N PHE A 337 -18.86 -25.82 3.63
CA PHE A 337 -17.74 -25.42 4.46
C PHE A 337 -18.21 -24.45 5.56
N GLN A 338 -18.04 -24.88 6.80
CA GLN A 338 -18.39 -24.15 8.01
C GLN A 338 -17.16 -24.06 8.89
N THR A 339 -16.86 -22.85 9.37
CA THR A 339 -15.79 -22.59 10.33
C THR A 339 -16.39 -22.18 11.66
N PHE A 340 -15.95 -22.81 12.72
CA PHE A 340 -16.32 -22.48 14.09
C PHE A 340 -15.09 -21.95 14.80
N CYS A 341 -15.17 -20.71 15.27
CA CYS A 341 -14.16 -20.06 16.08
C CYS A 341 -14.87 -19.50 17.30
N GLY A 342 -14.76 -20.20 18.42
CA GLY A 342 -15.45 -19.85 19.65
C GLY A 342 -14.56 -20.10 20.86
N ALA A 343 -14.87 -19.41 21.94
CA ALA A 343 -14.41 -19.80 23.26
C ALA A 343 -15.56 -20.55 23.94
N PRO A 344 -15.29 -21.70 24.59
CA PRO A 344 -16.32 -22.42 25.31
C PRO A 344 -16.86 -21.51 26.43
N LYS A 345 -18.18 -21.41 26.54
CA LYS A 345 -18.81 -20.52 27.55
C LYS A 345 -18.85 -21.15 28.93
N ARG A 346 -18.90 -22.49 28.97
CA ARG A 346 -19.03 -23.31 30.18
C ARG A 346 -17.69 -23.84 30.70
N THR A 347 -16.61 -23.69 29.94
CA THR A 347 -15.29 -24.23 30.29
C THR A 347 -14.28 -23.13 30.61
N ILE A 348 -13.49 -23.33 31.66
CA ILE A 348 -12.37 -22.47 32.06
C ILE A 348 -11.06 -23.26 32.10
N LEU A 349 -9.95 -22.56 31.92
CA LEU A 349 -8.61 -23.08 32.15
C LEU A 349 -8.07 -22.49 33.45
N LEU A 350 -7.69 -23.34 34.39
CA LEU A 350 -6.90 -22.94 35.56
C LEU A 350 -5.42 -23.08 35.25
N ASP A 351 -4.67 -22.04 35.55
CA ASP A 351 -3.23 -21.98 35.31
C ASP A 351 -2.48 -21.61 36.60
N GLY A 352 -1.21 -21.99 36.68
CA GLY A 352 -0.37 -21.74 37.86
C GLY A 352 -0.68 -22.65 39.04
N ILE A 353 -1.17 -23.86 38.79
CA ILE A 353 -1.34 -24.89 39.82
C ILE A 353 0.04 -25.41 40.20
N VAL A 354 0.34 -25.55 41.49
CA VAL A 354 1.60 -26.16 41.94
C VAL A 354 1.30 -27.60 42.34
N ASP A 355 2.14 -28.52 41.89
CA ASP A 355 2.03 -29.96 42.18
C ASP A 355 2.38 -30.21 43.67
N THR A 356 1.44 -29.96 44.57
CA THR A 356 1.61 -30.17 46.02
C THR A 356 1.23 -31.56 46.49
N GLU A 357 0.30 -32.19 45.78
CA GLU A 357 -0.21 -33.55 46.02
C GLU A 357 -0.10 -34.35 44.71
N ASP A 358 -0.54 -35.61 44.72
CA ASP A 358 -0.68 -36.39 43.49
C ASP A 358 -1.81 -35.86 42.59
N GLU A 359 -1.83 -36.34 41.35
CA GLU A 359 -2.70 -35.81 40.30
C GLU A 359 -4.20 -36.03 40.59
N GLU A 360 -4.56 -37.16 41.20
CA GLU A 360 -5.94 -37.50 41.53
C GLU A 360 -6.43 -36.68 42.72
N ASP A 361 -5.66 -36.66 43.83
CA ASP A 361 -6.02 -35.89 45.02
C ASP A 361 -6.11 -34.38 44.72
N LEU A 362 -5.21 -33.85 43.91
CA LEU A 362 -5.24 -32.43 43.54
C LEU A 362 -6.43 -32.10 42.62
N GLN A 363 -6.80 -33.02 41.74
CA GLN A 363 -7.99 -32.87 40.91
C GLN A 363 -9.26 -32.82 41.79
N ASP A 364 -9.38 -33.73 42.75
CA ASP A 364 -10.52 -33.79 43.69
C ASP A 364 -10.62 -32.51 44.55
N LEU A 365 -9.48 -32.00 45.03
CA LEU A 365 -9.43 -30.73 45.79
C LEU A 365 -9.91 -29.54 44.96
N LEU A 366 -9.51 -29.48 43.69
CA LEU A 366 -9.96 -28.45 42.75
C LEU A 366 -11.47 -28.60 42.48
N GLU A 367 -11.95 -29.81 42.23
CA GLU A 367 -13.36 -30.09 42.00
C GLU A 367 -14.23 -29.63 43.18
N ILE A 368 -13.90 -30.06 44.40
CA ILE A 368 -14.60 -29.67 45.63
C ILE A 368 -14.59 -28.15 45.82
N HIS A 369 -13.49 -27.47 45.50
CA HIS A 369 -13.40 -26.02 45.64
C HIS A 369 -14.33 -25.29 44.67
N PHE A 370 -14.34 -25.71 43.40
CA PHE A 370 -15.11 -25.07 42.34
C PHE A 370 -16.55 -25.57 42.23
N GLN A 371 -16.94 -26.61 42.96
CA GLN A 371 -18.34 -27.00 43.14
C GLN A 371 -19.04 -26.16 44.23
N LYS A 372 -18.29 -25.59 45.19
CA LYS A 372 -18.85 -24.80 46.29
C LYS A 372 -19.40 -23.44 45.83
N PRO A 373 -20.70 -23.14 46.04
CA PRO A 373 -21.29 -21.85 45.67
C PRO A 373 -20.67 -20.66 46.39
N SER A 374 -20.16 -20.84 47.61
CA SER A 374 -19.46 -19.80 48.39
C SER A 374 -18.22 -19.25 47.70
N ASN A 375 -17.60 -20.03 46.80
CA ASN A 375 -16.43 -19.64 46.02
C ASN A 375 -16.81 -19.10 44.63
N GLY A 376 -18.11 -18.90 44.38
CA GLY A 376 -18.64 -18.61 43.05
C GLY A 376 -18.65 -19.82 42.11
N GLY A 377 -18.51 -21.02 42.67
CA GLY A 377 -18.58 -22.31 42.00
C GLY A 377 -20.00 -22.80 41.72
N GLY A 378 -20.13 -23.98 41.13
CA GLY A 378 -21.39 -24.63 40.79
C GLY A 378 -21.15 -26.04 40.24
N GLU A 379 -22.20 -26.71 39.77
CA GLU A 379 -22.07 -28.10 39.31
C GLU A 379 -21.06 -28.25 38.16
N ILE A 380 -20.17 -29.23 38.31
CA ILE A 380 -19.08 -29.53 37.39
C ILE A 380 -19.50 -30.72 36.54
N GLU A 381 -19.48 -30.56 35.22
CA GLU A 381 -19.70 -31.65 34.26
C GLU A 381 -18.43 -32.48 34.09
N SER A 382 -17.27 -31.82 34.05
CA SER A 382 -15.98 -32.50 33.97
C SER A 382 -14.83 -31.63 34.45
N ILE A 383 -13.83 -32.26 35.07
CA ILE A 383 -12.55 -31.67 35.42
C ILE A 383 -11.42 -32.58 34.93
N THR A 384 -10.32 -31.98 34.49
CA THR A 384 -9.09 -32.71 34.15
C THR A 384 -7.88 -31.87 34.51
N TYR A 385 -7.05 -32.35 35.42
CA TYR A 385 -5.78 -31.74 35.78
C TYR A 385 -4.60 -32.54 35.21
N ILE A 386 -3.51 -31.85 34.89
CA ILE A 386 -2.29 -32.45 34.35
C ILE A 386 -1.10 -32.01 35.21
N SER A 387 -0.37 -32.98 35.78
CA SER A 387 0.86 -32.72 36.53
C SER A 387 1.97 -32.12 35.65
N SER A 388 2.99 -31.53 36.28
CA SER A 388 4.17 -31.02 35.58
C SER A 388 4.82 -32.07 34.67
N GLY A 389 5.38 -31.61 33.54
CA GLY A 389 6.07 -32.47 32.55
C GLY A 389 5.17 -33.26 31.60
N LYS A 390 3.84 -33.25 31.79
CA LYS A 390 2.87 -33.89 30.89
C LYS A 390 2.17 -32.86 29.99
N THR A 391 1.62 -33.32 28.87
CA THR A 391 0.76 -32.54 27.99
C THR A 391 -0.42 -33.38 27.52
N LEU A 392 -1.63 -32.82 27.54
CA LEU A 392 -2.84 -33.49 27.08
C LEU A 392 -3.54 -32.65 26.01
N GLN A 393 -4.07 -33.30 24.98
CA GLN A 393 -4.94 -32.66 24.00
C GLN A 393 -6.40 -32.94 24.35
N ALA A 394 -7.13 -31.92 24.79
CA ALA A 394 -8.56 -32.01 25.06
C ALA A 394 -9.36 -31.72 23.79
N PHE A 395 -10.36 -32.55 23.49
CA PHE A 395 -11.26 -32.39 22.35
C PHE A 395 -12.66 -31.98 22.81
N PHE A 396 -13.22 -31.00 22.13
CA PHE A 396 -14.55 -30.48 22.43
C PHE A 396 -15.55 -30.95 21.38
N CYS A 397 -16.78 -31.21 21.83
CA CYS A 397 -17.91 -31.54 20.98
C CYS A 397 -18.91 -30.38 21.00
N GLU A 398 -19.71 -30.27 19.93
CA GLU A 398 -20.89 -29.43 19.96
C GLU A 398 -21.92 -30.09 20.89
N ASP A 399 -22.51 -29.30 21.79
CA ASP A 399 -23.69 -29.71 22.54
C ASP A 399 -24.81 -29.96 21.52
N ASN A 400 -25.25 -31.21 21.38
CA ASN A 400 -26.49 -31.53 20.66
C ASN A 400 -27.67 -31.10 21.54
N SER A 401 -27.80 -29.81 21.83
CA SER A 401 -29.04 -29.28 22.40
C SER A 401 -30.10 -29.35 21.31
N MET A 402 -30.94 -30.40 21.37
CA MET A 402 -32.22 -30.43 20.66
C MET A 402 -33.16 -29.36 21.22
#